data_AF-A0A7Y3H9U4-F1
#
_entry.id   AF-A0A7Y3H9U4-F1
#
_cell.length_a   1.000
_cell.length_b   1.000
_cell.length_c   1.000
_cell.angle_alpha   90.00
_cell.angle_beta   90.00
_cell.angle_gamma   90.00
#
_symmetry.space_group_name_H-M   'P 1'
#
loop_
_entity.id
_entity.type
_entity.pdbx_description
1 polymer ?
#
loop_
_entity_poly.entity_id
_entity_poly.type
_entity_poly.pdbx_seq_one_letter_code
_entity_poly.pdbx_strand_id
1 'polypeptide(L)'
;MKLCHFEAGLDQPLFLIAGPCVIESEQLAIDTSGRLKEITSKLGVPFIFKSSFDKANRSSGQSFRGLGVDQGLSILAEVRRQVGVPVLTDVHEDTDIDQVAAVVDVLQTPAFLCRQTNFIH
;
A
#
# COMPACT_ATOMS: atom_id res chain seq x y z
N MET A 1 2.52 2.94 -19.39
CA MET A 1 3.65 2.99 -18.43
C MET A 1 3.62 1.67 -17.70
N LYS A 2 4.72 0.92 -17.73
CA LYS A 2 4.82 -0.32 -16.97
C LYS A 2 4.70 -0.03 -15.47
N LEU A 3 3.69 -0.61 -14.84
CA LEU A 3 3.44 -0.53 -13.40
C LEU A 3 3.24 -1.96 -12.88
N CYS A 4 4.12 -2.39 -11.98
CA CYS A 4 4.19 -3.79 -11.53
C CYS A 4 4.27 -4.76 -12.74
N HIS A 5 3.19 -5.50 -13.01
CA HIS A 5 3.11 -6.50 -14.07
C HIS A 5 2.12 -6.14 -15.20
N PHE A 6 1.67 -4.89 -15.28
CA PHE A 6 0.72 -4.43 -16.31
C PHE A 6 1.09 -3.03 -16.86
N GLU A 7 0.40 -2.59 -17.91
CA GLU A 7 0.52 -1.24 -18.47
C GLU A 7 -0.58 -0.32 -17.92
N ALA A 8 -0.19 0.81 -17.31
CA ALA A 8 -1.10 1.86 -16.87
C ALA A 8 -1.08 3.03 -17.87
N GLY A 9 -2.26 3.55 -18.22
CA GLY A 9 -2.42 4.69 -19.13
C GLY A 9 -3.88 4.99 -19.43
N LEU A 10 -4.16 6.15 -20.04
CA LEU A 10 -5.53 6.56 -20.38
C LEU A 10 -6.19 5.64 -21.42
N ASP A 11 -5.39 5.05 -22.32
CA ASP A 11 -5.85 4.12 -23.35
C ASP A 11 -5.65 2.64 -22.94
N GLN A 12 -5.38 2.37 -21.66
CA GLN A 12 -5.20 1.02 -21.12
C GLN A 12 -6.43 0.60 -20.29
N PRO A 13 -6.64 -0.71 -20.08
CA PRO A 13 -7.66 -1.18 -19.15
C PRO A 13 -7.53 -0.55 -17.76
N LEU A 14 -8.66 -0.32 -17.10
CA LEU A 14 -8.71 0.16 -15.72
C LEU A 14 -7.96 -0.82 -14.80
N PHE A 15 -7.13 -0.28 -13.90
CA PHE A 15 -6.58 -1.01 -12.75
C PHE A 15 -7.12 -0.45 -11.44
N LEU A 16 -7.08 -1.25 -10.37
CA LEU A 16 -7.59 -0.90 -9.06
C LEU A 16 -6.49 -0.92 -8.01
N ILE A 17 -6.38 0.17 -7.25
CA ILE A 17 -5.66 0.21 -5.98
C ILE A 17 -6.72 0.16 -4.88
N ALA A 18 -6.71 -0.87 -4.02
CA ALA A 18 -7.70 -1.00 -2.96
C ALA A 18 -7.16 -1.78 -1.75
N GLY A 19 -7.77 -1.52 -0.60
CA GLY A 19 -7.50 -2.20 0.66
C GLY A 19 -7.91 -1.35 1.86
N PRO A 20 -7.71 -1.86 3.09
CA PRO A 20 -7.99 -1.11 4.30
C PRO A 20 -7.18 0.19 4.39
N CYS A 21 -7.68 1.13 5.20
CA CYS A 21 -6.99 2.40 5.39
C CYS A 21 -5.65 2.23 6.11
N VAL A 22 -5.62 1.37 7.12
CA VAL A 22 -4.48 1.06 7.99
C VAL A 22 -4.42 -0.45 8.26
N ILE A 23 -3.23 -0.98 8.49
CA ILE A 23 -3.03 -2.37 8.89
C ILE A 23 -3.43 -2.52 10.35
N GLU A 24 -4.43 -3.35 10.62
CA GLU A 24 -4.92 -3.64 11.97
C GLU A 24 -4.45 -5.00 12.49
N SER A 25 -4.31 -5.99 11.60
CA SER A 25 -3.75 -7.31 11.89
C SER A 25 -3.31 -8.03 10.60
N GLU A 26 -2.44 -9.03 10.72
CA GLU A 26 -2.02 -9.87 9.59
C GLU A 26 -3.21 -10.62 8.98
N GLN A 27 -4.02 -11.28 9.81
CA GLN A 27 -5.18 -12.04 9.35
C GLN A 27 -6.14 -11.17 8.53
N LEU A 28 -6.46 -9.96 9.02
CA LEU A 28 -7.34 -9.04 8.30
C LEU A 28 -6.74 -8.61 6.95
N ALA A 29 -5.43 -8.36 6.90
CA ALA A 29 -4.74 -7.99 5.68
C ALA A 29 -4.75 -9.12 4.65
N ILE A 30 -4.48 -10.35 5.07
CA ILE A 30 -4.51 -11.55 4.22
C ILE A 30 -5.92 -11.82 3.69
N ASP A 31 -6.94 -11.83 4.57
CA ASP A 31 -8.32 -12.10 4.17
C ASP A 31 -8.85 -11.04 3.21
N THR A 32 -8.59 -9.76 3.50
CA THR A 32 -9.06 -8.66 2.67
C THR A 32 -8.38 -8.64 1.31
N SER A 33 -7.05 -8.78 1.28
CA SER A 33 -6.30 -8.81 0.02
C SER A 33 -6.65 -10.03 -0.84
N GLY A 34 -6.83 -11.20 -0.22
CA GLY A 34 -7.29 -12.42 -0.88
C GLY A 34 -8.67 -12.24 -1.51
N ARG A 35 -9.62 -11.68 -0.76
CA ARG A 35 -10.97 -11.43 -1.27
C ARG A 35 -10.99 -10.43 -2.42
N LEU A 36 -10.22 -9.34 -2.31
CA LEU A 36 -10.10 -8.36 -3.38
C LEU A 36 -9.48 -8.99 -4.64
N LYS A 37 -8.40 -9.78 -4.49
CA LYS A 37 -7.77 -10.53 -5.59
C LYS A 37 -8.78 -11.42 -6.32
N GLU A 38 -9.58 -12.19 -5.60
CA GLU A 38 -10.60 -13.05 -6.23
C GLU A 38 -11.59 -12.25 -7.08
N ILE A 39 -12.08 -11.13 -6.54
CA ILE A 39 -13.07 -10.28 -7.21
C ILE A 39 -12.45 -9.66 -8.47
N THR A 40 -11.28 -9.05 -8.35
CA THR A 40 -10.62 -8.36 -9.47
C THR A 40 -10.17 -9.35 -10.54
N SER A 41 -9.72 -10.56 -10.14
CA SER A 41 -9.34 -11.62 -11.09
C SER A 41 -10.53 -12.09 -11.93
N LYS A 42 -11.72 -12.26 -11.31
CA LYS A 42 -12.96 -12.62 -12.04
C LYS A 42 -13.40 -11.54 -13.03
N LEU A 43 -13.12 -10.27 -12.71
CA LEU A 43 -13.44 -9.13 -13.56
C LEU A 43 -12.34 -8.79 -14.58
N GLY A 44 -11.19 -9.46 -14.53
CA GLY A 44 -10.04 -9.14 -15.40
C GLY A 44 -9.40 -7.78 -15.11
N VAL A 45 -9.53 -7.26 -13.88
CA VAL A 45 -9.01 -5.95 -13.47
C VAL A 45 -7.65 -6.14 -12.77
N PRO A 46 -6.55 -5.52 -13.26
CA PRO A 46 -5.29 -5.51 -12.54
C PRO A 46 -5.44 -4.86 -11.17
N PHE A 47 -4.78 -5.42 -10.16
CA PHE A 47 -5.01 -5.05 -8.76
C PHE A 47 -3.69 -4.85 -8.01
N ILE A 48 -3.64 -3.80 -7.19
CA ILE A 48 -2.57 -3.52 -6.23
C ILE A 48 -3.23 -3.36 -4.86
N PHE A 49 -2.79 -4.16 -3.89
CA PHE A 49 -3.27 -4.04 -2.52
C PHE A 49 -2.64 -2.83 -1.83
N LYS A 50 -3.46 -2.04 -1.14
CA LYS A 50 -3.00 -0.87 -0.39
C LYS A 50 -3.37 -0.97 1.08
N SER A 51 -2.42 -0.71 1.97
CA SER A 51 -2.71 -0.40 3.38
C SER A 51 -1.56 0.40 4.00
N SER A 52 -1.86 1.27 4.95
CA SER A 52 -0.85 2.08 5.65
C SER A 52 -0.36 1.37 6.92
N PHE A 53 0.93 1.41 7.20
CA PHE A 53 1.48 0.92 8.48
C PHE A 53 1.37 1.94 9.63
N ASP A 54 1.27 3.24 9.31
CA ASP A 54 1.09 4.34 10.24
C ASP A 54 0.15 5.42 9.67
N LYS A 55 -0.56 6.12 10.56
CA LYS A 55 -1.42 7.26 10.24
C LYS A 55 -0.90 8.50 10.94
N ALA A 56 -0.05 9.26 10.25
CA ALA A 56 0.64 10.43 10.81
C ALA A 56 -0.27 11.64 11.11
N ASN A 57 -1.52 11.64 10.63
CA ASN A 57 -2.42 12.79 10.66
C ASN A 57 -3.69 12.57 11.50
N ARG A 58 -3.56 11.92 12.67
CA ARG A 58 -4.69 11.77 13.61
C ARG A 58 -4.94 13.05 14.40
N SER A 59 -6.20 13.30 14.75
CA SER A 59 -6.61 14.46 15.55
C SER A 59 -6.20 14.37 17.03
N SER A 60 -5.86 13.17 17.51
CA SER A 60 -5.36 12.92 18.87
C SER A 60 -4.20 11.93 18.85
N GLY A 61 -3.15 12.22 19.63
CA GLY A 61 -1.98 11.34 19.79
C GLY A 61 -2.29 10.00 20.46
N GLN A 62 -3.46 9.85 21.09
CA GLN A 62 -3.92 8.59 21.69
C GLN A 62 -4.67 7.69 20.69
N SER A 63 -4.92 8.18 19.47
CA SER A 63 -5.61 7.39 18.45
C SER A 63 -4.71 6.26 17.95
N PHE A 64 -5.27 5.07 17.72
CA PHE A 64 -4.55 3.96 17.09
C PHE A 64 -3.99 4.37 15.73
N ARG A 65 -2.67 4.46 15.56
CA ARG A 65 -2.08 4.90 14.29
C ARG A 65 -1.74 3.77 13.33
N GLY A 66 -1.75 2.52 13.78
CA GLY A 66 -1.25 1.39 13.03
C GLY A 66 -0.27 0.59 13.87
N LEU A 67 0.30 -0.44 13.27
CA LEU A 67 1.27 -1.34 13.92
C LEU A 67 2.72 -0.84 13.83
N GLY A 68 2.95 0.29 13.14
CA GLY A 68 4.28 0.84 12.90
C GLY A 68 4.99 0.18 11.73
N VAL A 69 6.13 0.76 11.34
CA VAL A 69 6.84 0.41 10.09
C VAL A 69 7.27 -1.05 10.06
N ASP A 70 7.96 -1.56 11.08
CA ASP A 70 8.52 -2.92 11.04
C ASP A 70 7.44 -4.00 10.95
N GLN A 71 6.43 -3.93 11.81
CA GLN A 71 5.33 -4.90 11.81
C GLN A 71 4.45 -4.74 10.57
N GLY A 72 4.18 -3.51 10.14
CA GLY A 72 3.39 -3.24 8.94
C GLY A 72 4.07 -3.75 7.67
N LEU A 73 5.38 -3.54 7.52
CA LEU A 73 6.16 -4.06 6.39
C LEU A 73 6.24 -5.58 6.40
N SER A 74 6.40 -6.20 7.57
CA SER A 74 6.33 -7.67 7.70
C SER A 74 4.99 -8.22 7.19
N ILE A 75 3.88 -7.59 7.57
CA ILE A 75 2.54 -7.99 7.12
C ILE A 75 2.35 -7.77 5.62
N LEU A 76 2.83 -6.64 5.07
CA LEU A 76 2.77 -6.40 3.62
C LEU A 76 3.62 -7.41 2.84
N ALA A 77 4.78 -7.81 3.36
CA ALA A 77 5.59 -8.88 2.79
C ALA A 77 4.84 -10.21 2.80
N GLU A 78 4.11 -10.53 3.86
CA GLU A 78 3.28 -11.73 3.95
C GLU A 78 2.08 -11.70 2.99
N VAL A 79 1.42 -10.55 2.81
CA VAL A 79 0.39 -10.38 1.76
C VAL A 79 0.98 -10.67 0.39
N ARG A 80 2.16 -10.11 0.08
CA ARG A 80 2.88 -10.36 -1.16
C ARG A 80 3.19 -11.86 -1.33
N ARG A 81 3.73 -12.50 -0.30
CA ARG A 81 4.17 -13.91 -0.33
C ARG A 81 3.01 -14.89 -0.45
N GLN A 82 1.95 -14.71 0.34
CA GLN A 82 0.85 -15.66 0.45
C GLN A 82 -0.23 -15.41 -0.61
N VAL A 83 -0.61 -14.14 -0.81
CA VAL A 83 -1.69 -13.77 -1.71
C VAL A 83 -1.16 -13.50 -3.12
N GLY A 84 0.10 -13.12 -3.28
CA GLY A 84 0.72 -12.95 -4.60
C GLY A 84 0.14 -11.75 -5.36
N VAL A 85 -0.06 -10.63 -4.66
CA VAL A 85 -0.48 -9.34 -5.24
C VAL A 85 0.59 -8.29 -5.02
N PRO A 86 0.76 -7.32 -5.94
CA PRO A 86 1.58 -6.16 -5.67
C PRO A 86 1.02 -5.36 -4.49
N VAL A 87 1.90 -4.74 -3.70
CA VAL A 87 1.52 -3.97 -2.51
C VAL A 87 2.00 -2.53 -2.60
N LEU A 88 1.20 -1.63 -2.03
CA LEU A 88 1.44 -0.20 -1.95
C LEU A 88 1.27 0.28 -0.51
N THR A 89 2.15 1.17 -0.06
CA THR A 89 1.97 1.94 1.18
C THR A 89 2.39 3.39 0.99
N ASP A 90 1.88 4.27 1.85
CA ASP A 90 2.34 5.64 1.96
C ASP A 90 3.61 5.76 2.82
N VAL A 91 4.43 6.76 2.48
CA VAL A 91 5.67 7.14 3.18
C VAL A 91 5.62 8.61 3.59
N HIS A 92 6.27 8.94 4.70
CA HIS A 92 6.34 10.29 5.27
C HIS A 92 7.81 10.76 5.36
N GLU A 93 8.04 12.02 5.70
CA GLU A 93 9.40 12.62 5.75
C GLU A 93 10.36 11.89 6.70
N ASP A 94 9.83 11.26 7.76
CA ASP A 94 10.57 10.52 8.78
C ASP A 94 10.64 9.01 8.51
N THR A 95 10.09 8.56 7.38
CA THR A 95 10.11 7.13 7.01
C THR A 95 11.43 6.77 6.35
N ASP A 96 12.03 5.64 6.74
CA ASP A 96 13.14 5.04 5.99
C ASP A 96 12.63 4.50 4.64
N ILE A 97 12.83 5.30 3.59
CA ILE A 97 12.31 5.00 2.24
C ILE A 97 12.93 3.72 1.68
N ASP A 98 14.22 3.48 1.92
CA ASP A 98 14.93 2.30 1.40
C ASP A 98 14.38 1.02 2.04
N GLN A 99 14.10 1.05 3.35
CA GLN A 99 13.46 -0.07 4.05
C GLN A 99 12.08 -0.39 3.47
N VAL A 100 11.25 0.62 3.20
CA VAL A 100 9.91 0.42 2.64
C VAL A 100 9.98 -0.07 1.19
N ALA A 101 10.84 0.55 0.37
CA ALA A 101 11.02 0.23 -1.04
C ALA A 101 11.57 -1.19 -1.26
N ALA A 102 12.33 -1.74 -0.30
CA ALA A 102 12.77 -3.13 -0.34
C ALA A 102 11.61 -4.15 -0.25
N VAL A 103 10.45 -3.73 0.27
CA VAL A 103 9.29 -4.59 0.51
C VAL A 103 8.17 -4.37 -0.49
N VAL A 104 7.82 -3.11 -0.77
CA VAL A 104 6.62 -2.75 -1.54
C VAL A 104 6.90 -2.52 -3.02
N ASP A 105 5.86 -2.62 -3.85
CA ASP A 105 5.97 -2.39 -5.29
C ASP A 105 5.76 -0.92 -5.68
N VAL A 106 5.02 -0.18 -4.87
CA VAL A 106 4.68 1.22 -5.11
C VAL A 106 4.73 2.02 -3.82
N LEU A 107 5.40 3.17 -3.87
CA LEU A 107 5.41 4.17 -2.81
C LEU A 107 4.37 5.25 -3.11
N GLN A 108 3.64 5.69 -2.08
CA GLN A 108 2.68 6.78 -2.20
C GLN A 108 3.08 7.97 -1.33
N THR A 109 3.14 9.16 -1.93
CA THR A 109 3.26 10.42 -1.20
C THR A 109 1.88 10.87 -0.72
N PRO A 110 1.65 11.08 0.58
CA PRO A 110 0.43 11.68 1.09
C PRO A 110 0.17 13.07 0.49
N ALA A 111 -1.11 13.41 0.27
CA ALA A 111 -1.48 14.68 -0.36
C ALA A 111 -0.94 15.91 0.38
N PHE A 112 -0.89 15.89 1.72
CA PHE A 112 -0.37 17.02 2.50
C PHE A 112 1.17 17.18 2.38
N LEU A 113 1.87 16.18 1.83
CA LEU A 113 3.31 16.22 1.55
C LEU A 113 3.61 16.51 0.07
N CYS A 114 2.61 16.73 -0.80
CA CYS A 114 2.82 16.90 -2.24
C CYS A 114 3.64 18.14 -2.64
N ARG A 115 3.90 19.06 -1.71
CA ARG A 115 4.68 20.29 -1.92
C ARG A 115 6.04 20.26 -1.20
N GLN A 116 6.42 19.15 -0.60
CA GLN A 116 7.70 19.00 0.09
C GLN A 116 8.76 18.57 -0.93
N THR A 117 9.35 19.56 -1.63
CA THR A 117 10.32 19.31 -2.70
C THR A 117 11.47 18.41 -2.24
N ASN A 118 12.03 18.63 -1.05
CA ASN A 118 13.12 17.83 -0.50
C ASN A 118 12.74 16.37 -0.18
N PHE A 119 11.44 16.08 -0.05
CA PHE A 119 10.95 14.73 0.17
C PHE A 119 10.66 14.01 -1.15
N ILE A 120 10.29 14.76 -2.20
CA ILE A 120 9.92 14.21 -3.52
C ILE A 120 11.15 14.07 -4.44
N HIS A 121 12.14 14.95 -4.29
CA HIS A 121 13.33 15.07 -5.13
C HIS A 121 14.61 15.01 -4.28
#